data_AF-A0AAN8IR69-F1
#
_entry.id   AF-A0AAN8IR69-F1
#
_cell.length_a   1.000
_cell.length_b   1.000
_cell.length_c   1.000
_cell.angle_alpha   90.00
_cell.angle_beta   90.00
_cell.angle_gamma   90.00
#
_symmetry.space_group_name_H-M   'P 1'
#
loop_
_entity.id
_entity.type
_entity.pdbx_description
1 polymer ?
#
loop_
_entity_poly.entity_id
_entity_poly.type
_entity_poly.pdbx_seq_one_letter_code
_entity_poly.pdbx_strand_id
1 'polypeptide(L)'
;AIFQVYLDRAGNEGSWFIIEPAYKHYVIGDSVAAGNKISLIPYSVNNQSSGHQIKHQLHLSHFLLKDHQTAAEVNCLNECTEWQVFMFLLFNENQPDIVKSGDVVRLFHADQQTFLTLDAIPKSCPPQDVVFLRMTNRPSAADATSSRALWEVQVSESLRHMRHPSNVV
;
A
#
# COMPACT_ATOMS: atom_id res chain seq x y z
N ALA A 1 15.76 12.24 -21.69
CA ALA A 1 14.64 11.38 -22.11
C ALA A 1 13.69 11.22 -20.92
N ILE A 2 12.40 10.98 -21.15
CA ILE A 2 11.46 10.58 -20.10
C ILE A 2 11.30 9.07 -20.22
N PHE A 3 11.36 8.33 -19.11
CA PHE A 3 11.11 6.89 -19.10
C PHE A 3 9.77 6.58 -18.44
N GLN A 4 9.01 5.68 -19.05
CA GLN A 4 7.72 5.24 -18.54
C GLN A 4 7.89 4.24 -17.40
N VAL A 5 6.97 4.31 -16.43
CA VAL A 5 6.88 3.37 -15.30
C VAL A 5 5.64 2.53 -15.51
N TYR A 6 5.74 1.23 -15.23
CA TYR A 6 4.63 0.29 -15.28
C TYR A 6 4.78 -0.76 -14.18
N LEU A 7 3.68 -1.44 -13.87
CA LEU A 7 3.66 -2.53 -12.89
C LEU A 7 3.81 -3.87 -13.61
N ASP A 8 4.80 -4.64 -13.19
CA ASP A 8 5.06 -6.00 -13.67
C ASP A 8 5.06 -6.96 -12.49
N ARG A 9 4.26 -8.02 -12.59
CA ARG A 9 4.12 -9.02 -11.52
C ARG A 9 5.40 -9.81 -11.26
N ALA A 10 6.17 -10.09 -12.31
CA ALA A 10 7.42 -10.84 -12.19
C ALA A 10 8.62 -9.90 -11.92
N GLY A 11 8.51 -8.65 -12.35
CA GLY A 11 9.63 -7.71 -12.40
C GLY A 11 10.62 -8.06 -13.52
N ASN A 12 11.54 -7.14 -13.78
CA ASN A 12 12.59 -7.29 -14.78
C ASN A 12 13.85 -6.47 -14.40
N GLU A 13 14.84 -6.41 -15.28
CA GLU A 13 16.11 -5.69 -15.04
C GLU A 13 15.91 -4.18 -14.78
N GLY A 14 14.80 -3.61 -15.25
CA GLY A 14 14.42 -2.22 -14.99
C GLY A 14 13.77 -1.99 -13.62
N SER A 15 13.45 -3.04 -12.86
CA SER A 15 12.77 -2.93 -11.57
C SER A 15 13.69 -2.56 -10.40
N TRP A 16 15.00 -2.46 -10.64
CA TRP A 16 16.00 -2.25 -9.61
C TRP A 16 16.17 -0.75 -9.35
N PHE A 17 16.08 -0.33 -8.08
CA PHE A 17 16.25 1.06 -7.67
C PHE A 17 17.37 1.21 -6.64
N ILE A 18 18.16 2.27 -6.79
CA ILE A 18 19.02 2.81 -5.74
C ILE A 18 18.17 3.76 -4.88
N ILE A 19 18.26 3.60 -3.56
CA ILE A 19 17.66 4.51 -2.59
C ILE A 19 18.73 5.52 -2.18
N GLU A 20 18.46 6.80 -2.39
CA GLU A 20 19.30 7.87 -1.86
C GLU A 20 18.51 8.75 -0.88
N PRO A 21 19.10 9.14 0.27
CA PRO A 21 18.49 10.12 1.16
C PRO A 21 18.32 11.47 0.46
N ALA A 22 17.18 12.13 0.65
CA ALA A 22 16.95 13.46 0.09
C ALA A 22 17.79 14.56 0.78
N TYR A 23 18.20 14.33 2.03
CA TYR A 23 18.92 15.32 2.84
C TYR A 23 20.41 15.01 2.98
N LYS A 24 21.24 16.05 2.81
CA LYS A 24 22.72 15.96 2.76
C LYS A 24 23.43 15.51 4.04
N HIS A 25 22.73 15.41 5.17
CA HIS A 25 23.32 14.93 6.43
C HIS A 25 23.30 13.40 6.55
N TYR A 26 22.61 12.72 5.64
CA TYR A 26 22.71 11.28 5.48
C TYR A 26 23.66 10.97 4.34
N VAL A 27 24.53 9.99 4.54
CA VAL A 27 25.45 9.48 3.53
C VAL A 27 25.05 8.08 3.10
N ILE A 28 25.51 7.68 1.91
CA ILE A 28 25.35 6.29 1.46
C ILE A 28 25.98 5.36 2.50
N GLY A 29 25.20 4.39 2.97
CA GLY A 29 25.57 3.48 4.05
C GLY A 29 24.82 3.72 5.36
N ASP A 30 24.20 4.90 5.52
CA ASP A 30 23.35 5.17 6.68
C ASP A 30 22.03 4.40 6.62
N SER A 31 21.47 4.11 7.80
CA SER A 31 20.14 3.51 7.89
C SER A 31 19.05 4.52 7.51
N VAL A 32 18.09 4.08 6.70
CA VAL A 32 16.91 4.88 6.35
C VAL A 32 15.80 4.58 7.34
N ALA A 33 15.39 5.59 8.10
CA ALA A 33 14.31 5.47 9.08
C ALA A 33 12.93 5.74 8.45
N ALA A 34 11.89 5.22 9.08
CA ALA A 34 10.52 5.65 8.79
C ALA A 34 10.38 7.17 9.00
N GLY A 35 9.64 7.82 8.10
CA GLY A 35 9.48 9.26 8.03
C GLY A 35 10.56 9.99 7.23
N ASN A 36 11.66 9.33 6.86
CA ASN A 36 12.68 9.93 6.01
C ASN A 36 12.18 10.14 4.58
N LYS A 37 12.72 11.17 3.94
CA LYS A 37 12.51 11.45 2.52
C LYS A 37 13.65 10.86 1.70
N ILE A 38 13.29 10.18 0.62
CA ILE A 38 14.23 9.51 -0.27
C ILE A 38 13.97 9.87 -1.74
N SER A 39 14.95 9.61 -2.58
CA SER A 39 14.80 9.53 -4.03
C SER A 39 15.03 8.09 -4.50
N LEU A 40 14.23 7.65 -5.48
CA LEU A 40 14.29 6.32 -6.07
C LEU A 40 14.88 6.42 -7.47
N ILE A 41 16.04 5.80 -7.68
CA ILE A 41 16.85 6.00 -8.89
C ILE A 41 16.94 4.66 -9.63
N PRO A 42 16.33 4.50 -10.82
CA PRO A 42 16.43 3.26 -11.57
C PRO A 42 17.89 2.93 -11.92
N TYR A 43 18.32 1.72 -11.56
CA TYR A 43 19.70 1.25 -11.71
C TYR A 43 20.09 1.12 -13.20
N SER A 44 19.19 0.57 -14.02
CA SER A 44 19.43 0.30 -15.45
C SER A 44 19.63 1.56 -16.29
N VAL A 45 18.98 2.67 -15.90
CA VAL A 45 18.99 3.94 -16.65
C VAL A 45 20.26 4.74 -16.39
N ASN A 46 20.79 4.67 -15.17
CA ASN A 46 21.89 5.54 -14.74
C ASN A 46 23.28 4.88 -14.82
N ASN A 47 23.38 3.56 -15.00
CA ASN A 47 24.66 2.87 -15.21
C ASN A 47 25.27 3.06 -16.60
N GLN A 48 24.51 3.60 -17.55
CA GLN A 48 24.99 3.77 -18.93
C GLN A 48 25.69 5.12 -19.17
N SER A 49 25.69 6.04 -18.19
CA SER A 49 26.27 7.37 -18.32
C SER A 49 27.60 7.50 -17.57
N SER A 50 28.67 6.98 -18.19
CA SER A 50 30.05 7.31 -17.83
C SER A 50 30.39 8.77 -18.21
N GLY A 51 29.85 9.72 -17.45
CA GLY A 51 30.12 11.14 -17.65
C GLY A 51 28.98 12.03 -17.16
N HIS A 52 29.07 12.44 -15.89
CA HIS A 52 28.44 13.62 -15.28
C HIS A 52 26.98 14.00 -15.67
N GLN A 53 26.11 13.98 -14.63
CA GLN A 53 25.00 14.90 -14.31
C GLN A 53 23.55 14.61 -14.70
N ILE A 54 23.22 13.61 -15.51
CA ILE A 54 21.80 13.26 -15.72
C ILE A 54 21.44 12.10 -14.81
N LYS A 55 20.61 12.40 -13.80
CA LYS A 55 20.14 11.42 -12.82
C LYS A 55 18.64 11.27 -12.97
N HIS A 56 18.23 10.34 -13.80
CA HIS A 56 16.81 9.99 -13.91
C HIS A 56 16.37 9.34 -12.61
N GLN A 57 15.27 9.82 -12.03
CA GLN A 57 14.69 9.30 -10.80
C GLN A 57 13.16 9.31 -10.89
N LEU A 58 12.53 8.51 -10.02
CA LEU A 58 11.07 8.43 -9.94
C LEU A 58 10.49 9.80 -9.61
N HIS A 59 9.63 10.28 -10.49
CA HIS A 59 9.18 11.65 -10.55
C HIS A 59 7.66 11.71 -10.75
N LEU A 60 7.00 12.57 -9.98
CA LEU A 60 5.58 12.88 -10.13
C LEU A 60 5.44 14.05 -11.10
N SER A 61 4.92 13.79 -12.29
CA SER A 61 4.79 14.83 -13.32
C SER A 61 3.62 15.78 -13.06
N HIS A 62 3.60 16.88 -13.80
CA HIS A 62 2.44 17.78 -13.90
C HIS A 62 1.40 17.33 -14.94
N PHE A 63 1.58 16.16 -15.57
CA PHE A 63 0.66 15.68 -16.60
C PHE A 63 -0.51 14.93 -15.97
N LEU A 64 -1.70 15.51 -16.05
CA LEU A 64 -2.93 14.88 -15.56
C LEU A 64 -3.46 13.83 -16.54
N LEU A 65 -3.99 12.74 -15.99
CA LEU A 65 -4.57 11.67 -16.78
C LEU A 65 -5.91 12.10 -17.40
N LYS A 66 -6.15 11.72 -18.65
CA LYS A 66 -7.36 12.13 -19.40
C LYS A 66 -8.64 11.53 -18.82
N ASP A 67 -8.54 10.31 -18.33
CA ASP A 67 -9.59 9.51 -17.72
C ASP A 67 -9.74 9.79 -16.21
N HIS A 68 -8.73 10.38 -15.58
CA HIS A 68 -8.72 10.69 -14.15
C HIS A 68 -8.14 12.09 -13.89
N GLN A 69 -9.01 13.10 -13.86
CA GLN A 69 -8.62 14.52 -13.81
C GLN A 69 -7.85 14.93 -12.53
N THR A 70 -7.91 14.15 -11.46
CA THR A 70 -7.17 14.40 -10.21
C THR A 70 -5.87 13.60 -10.09
N ALA A 71 -5.58 12.72 -11.06
CA ALA A 71 -4.40 11.87 -11.04
C ALA A 71 -3.33 12.41 -11.99
N ALA A 72 -2.07 12.35 -11.55
CA ALA A 72 -0.91 12.74 -12.34
C ALA A 72 -0.06 11.52 -12.71
N GLU A 73 0.57 11.55 -13.90
CA GLU A 73 1.49 10.50 -14.34
C GLU A 73 2.76 10.48 -13.46
N VAL A 74 3.20 9.27 -13.08
CA VAL A 74 4.52 9.02 -12.51
C VAL A 74 5.43 8.48 -13.60
N ASN A 75 6.60 9.08 -13.77
CA ASN A 75 7.60 8.69 -14.76
C ASN A 75 9.01 8.77 -14.15
N CYS A 76 10.05 8.53 -14.95
CA CYS A 76 11.42 8.80 -14.52
C CYS A 76 12.02 9.97 -15.32
N LEU A 77 12.39 11.03 -14.60
CA LEU A 77 12.91 12.27 -15.15
C LEU A 77 14.10 12.77 -14.33
N ASN A 78 14.93 13.63 -14.91
CA ASN A 78 16.03 14.30 -14.22
C ASN A 78 15.51 15.52 -13.43
N GLU A 79 14.53 15.29 -12.55
CA GLU A 79 13.90 16.32 -11.72
C GLU A 79 13.77 15.82 -10.28
N CYS A 80 14.00 16.71 -9.32
CA CYS A 80 13.98 16.33 -7.91
C CYS A 80 12.54 16.04 -7.44
N THR A 81 12.26 14.81 -7.01
CA THR A 81 11.02 14.41 -6.36
C THR A 81 11.39 13.61 -5.11
N GLU A 82 10.87 14.06 -3.98
CA GLU A 82 11.10 13.45 -2.67
C GLU A 82 9.92 12.55 -2.32
N TRP A 83 10.20 11.33 -1.90
CA TRP A 83 9.20 10.37 -1.44
C TRP A 83 9.39 10.13 0.05
N GLN A 84 8.38 10.44 0.86
CA GLN A 84 8.43 10.17 2.30
C GLN A 84 8.03 8.72 2.58
N VAL A 85 8.90 7.99 3.25
CA VAL A 85 8.65 6.58 3.61
C VAL A 85 7.84 6.53 4.89
N PHE A 86 6.72 5.82 4.91
CA PHE A 86 5.98 5.52 6.14
C PHE A 86 5.97 4.01 6.37
N MET A 87 6.19 3.60 7.62
CA MET A 87 6.07 2.20 8.01
C MET A 87 4.59 1.90 8.25
N PHE A 88 4.07 0.88 7.57
CA PHE A 88 2.70 0.40 7.79
C PHE A 88 2.67 -0.85 8.69
N LEU A 89 3.55 -1.81 8.43
CA LEU A 89 3.62 -3.08 9.15
C LEU A 89 5.08 -3.49 9.28
N LEU A 90 5.53 -3.82 10.49
CA LEU A 90 6.90 -4.29 10.68
C LEU A 90 7.07 -5.71 10.13
N PHE A 91 8.28 -6.05 9.69
CA PHE A 91 8.56 -7.37 9.11
C PHE A 91 8.26 -8.52 10.09
N ASN A 92 8.48 -8.31 11.39
CA ASN A 92 8.23 -9.29 12.45
C ASN A 92 6.74 -9.41 12.79
N GLU A 93 5.95 -8.36 12.58
CA GLU A 93 4.48 -8.37 12.68
C GLU A 93 3.84 -9.05 11.47
N ASN A 94 4.54 -9.13 10.34
CA ASN A 94 4.04 -9.75 9.11
C ASN A 94 4.04 -11.30 9.17
N GLN A 95 3.34 -11.88 10.15
CA GLN A 95 3.19 -13.33 10.33
C GLN A 95 1.96 -13.91 9.60
N PRO A 96 2.07 -14.99 8.81
CA PRO A 96 0.96 -15.50 7.99
C PRO A 96 -0.26 -15.97 8.79
N ASP A 97 -0.07 -16.43 10.02
CA ASP A 97 -1.13 -17.02 10.85
C ASP A 97 -1.76 -16.03 11.85
N ILE A 98 -1.42 -14.74 11.75
CA ILE A 98 -1.91 -13.68 12.63
C ILE A 98 -2.68 -12.67 11.78
N VAL A 99 -3.87 -12.28 12.22
CA VAL A 99 -4.70 -11.25 11.57
C VAL A 99 -4.08 -9.86 11.78
N LYS A 100 -4.01 -9.07 10.71
CA LYS A 100 -3.34 -7.76 10.66
C LYS A 100 -4.26 -6.71 10.05
N SER A 101 -3.89 -5.44 10.21
CA SER A 101 -4.56 -4.37 9.48
C SER A 101 -4.38 -4.55 7.96
N GLY A 102 -5.45 -4.39 7.20
CA GLY A 102 -5.50 -4.64 5.76
C GLY A 102 -5.90 -6.08 5.38
N ASP A 103 -5.94 -7.02 6.33
CA ASP A 103 -6.47 -8.37 6.04
C ASP A 103 -7.97 -8.31 5.74
N VAL A 104 -8.41 -9.14 4.81
CA VAL A 104 -9.82 -9.28 4.44
C VAL A 104 -10.36 -10.59 4.98
N VAL A 105 -11.32 -10.52 5.90
CA VAL A 105 -11.88 -11.67 6.62
C VAL A 105 -13.38 -11.82 6.38
N ARG A 106 -13.93 -12.97 6.77
CA ARG A 106 -15.39 -13.20 6.88
C ARG A 106 -15.75 -13.46 8.33
N LEU A 107 -16.81 -12.82 8.81
CA LEU A 107 -17.30 -13.00 10.17
C LEU A 107 -18.40 -14.07 10.18
N PHE A 108 -18.12 -15.22 10.80
CA PHE A 108 -19.04 -16.35 10.91
C PHE A 108 -19.63 -16.40 12.33
N HIS A 109 -20.96 -16.35 12.43
CA HIS A 109 -21.65 -16.51 13.70
C HIS A 109 -21.76 -17.99 14.06
N ALA A 110 -21.14 -18.41 15.17
CA ALA A 110 -21.06 -19.81 15.57
C ALA A 110 -22.44 -20.46 15.80
N ASP A 111 -23.31 -19.83 16.59
CA ASP A 111 -24.59 -20.47 16.96
C ASP A 111 -25.60 -20.54 15.81
N GLN A 112 -25.73 -19.44 15.05
CA GLN A 112 -26.62 -19.38 13.89
C GLN A 112 -26.03 -20.08 12.66
N GLN A 113 -24.75 -20.44 12.68
CA GLN A 113 -23.99 -20.97 11.55
C GLN A 113 -24.21 -20.15 10.27
N THR A 114 -23.96 -18.84 10.31
CA THR A 114 -24.18 -17.93 9.17
C THR A 114 -23.10 -16.86 9.09
N PHE A 115 -22.88 -16.34 7.89
CA PHE A 115 -21.95 -15.22 7.70
C PHE A 115 -22.66 -13.87 7.85
N LEU A 116 -21.96 -12.90 8.46
CA LEU A 116 -22.35 -11.48 8.46
C LEU A 116 -22.12 -10.88 7.08
N THR A 117 -23.13 -10.21 6.54
CA THR A 117 -23.12 -9.62 5.19
C THR A 117 -23.68 -8.20 5.20
N LEU A 118 -23.28 -7.41 4.19
CA LEU A 118 -23.87 -6.11 3.88
C LEU A 118 -24.41 -6.13 2.44
N ASP A 119 -25.71 -5.87 2.29
CA ASP A 119 -26.37 -5.81 0.98
C ASP A 119 -27.49 -4.75 0.97
N ALA A 120 -27.88 -4.32 -0.23
CA ALA A 120 -28.96 -3.36 -0.40
C ALA A 120 -30.32 -4.05 -0.20
N ILE A 121 -31.23 -3.38 0.50
CA ILE A 121 -32.60 -3.85 0.66
C ILE A 121 -33.27 -3.88 -0.72
N PRO A 122 -33.78 -5.04 -1.18
CA PRO A 122 -34.44 -5.13 -2.48
C PRO A 122 -35.60 -4.13 -2.58
N LYS A 123 -35.67 -3.43 -3.71
CA LYS A 123 -36.75 -2.46 -4.01
C LYS A 123 -36.81 -1.24 -3.08
N SER A 124 -35.75 -0.96 -2.32
CA SER A 124 -35.59 0.32 -1.62
C SER A 124 -35.18 1.43 -2.60
N CYS A 125 -35.82 2.60 -2.49
CA CYS A 125 -35.51 3.81 -3.26
C CYS A 125 -35.49 5.03 -2.31
N PRO A 126 -34.31 5.64 -2.05
CA PRO A 126 -32.99 5.28 -2.56
C PRO A 126 -32.52 3.90 -2.04
N PRO A 127 -31.55 3.26 -2.71
CA PRO A 127 -30.94 2.03 -2.21
C PRO A 127 -30.47 2.22 -0.77
N GLN A 128 -30.93 1.33 0.10
CA GLN A 128 -30.56 1.33 1.51
C GLN A 128 -29.74 0.08 1.83
N ASP A 129 -28.50 0.26 2.25
CA ASP A 129 -27.65 -0.84 2.71
C ASP A 129 -28.07 -1.29 4.12
N VAL A 130 -28.09 -2.60 4.32
CA VAL A 130 -28.37 -3.22 5.62
C VAL A 130 -27.36 -4.32 5.91
N VAL A 131 -26.95 -4.40 7.18
CA VAL A 131 -26.09 -5.47 7.70
C VAL A 131 -26.96 -6.55 8.33
N PHE A 132 -26.75 -7.81 7.93
CA PHE A 132 -27.54 -8.93 8.42
C PHE A 132 -26.78 -10.27 8.32
N LEU A 133 -27.22 -11.25 9.11
CA LEU A 133 -26.78 -12.64 8.99
C LEU A 133 -27.49 -13.32 7.82
N ARG A 134 -26.73 -13.84 6.86
CA ARG A 134 -27.28 -14.45 5.66
C ARG A 134 -27.46 -15.95 5.81
N MET A 135 -28.71 -16.40 5.72
CA MET A 135 -29.06 -17.81 5.60
C MET A 135 -28.56 -18.40 4.28
N THR A 136 -28.24 -19.69 4.28
CA THR A 136 -27.74 -20.42 3.13
C THR A 136 -28.38 -21.80 3.03
N ASN A 137 -28.62 -22.26 1.81
CA ASN A 137 -29.11 -23.61 1.52
C ASN A 137 -27.96 -24.58 1.21
N ARG A 138 -26.70 -24.16 1.42
CA ARG A 138 -25.54 -25.04 1.30
C ARG A 138 -25.56 -26.08 2.43
N PRO A 139 -25.08 -27.32 2.20
CA PRO A 139 -25.03 -28.35 3.25
C PRO A 139 -24.20 -27.93 4.47
N SER A 140 -23.12 -27.17 4.23
CA SER A 140 -22.32 -26.52 5.26
C SER A 140 -22.39 -25.02 5.04
N ALA A 141 -22.71 -24.27 6.10
CA ALA A 141 -22.75 -22.83 6.01
C ALA A 141 -21.36 -22.20 5.84
N ALA A 142 -20.31 -22.86 6.33
CA ALA A 142 -18.93 -22.41 6.17
C ALA A 142 -18.47 -22.42 4.70
N ASP A 143 -19.11 -23.24 3.85
CA ASP A 143 -18.79 -23.31 2.42
C ASP A 143 -19.45 -22.17 1.60
N ALA A 144 -20.33 -21.39 2.22
CA ALA A 144 -21.00 -20.28 1.55
C ALA A 144 -20.03 -19.11 1.34
N THR A 145 -19.76 -18.76 0.09
CA THR A 145 -18.89 -17.63 -0.27
C THR A 145 -19.70 -16.49 -0.88
N SER A 146 -19.48 -15.27 -0.41
CA SER A 146 -20.03 -14.05 -1.00
C SER A 146 -18.99 -12.92 -0.94
N SER A 147 -18.90 -12.11 -2.00
CA SER A 147 -18.12 -10.85 -1.98
C SER A 147 -18.73 -9.81 -1.04
N ARG A 148 -20.02 -9.95 -0.69
CA ARG A 148 -20.74 -9.09 0.26
C ARG A 148 -20.52 -9.45 1.74
N ALA A 149 -19.65 -10.42 1.99
CA ALA A 149 -19.28 -10.89 3.33
C ALA A 149 -17.82 -10.58 3.69
N LEU A 150 -17.14 -9.78 2.87
CA LEU A 150 -15.73 -9.43 3.03
C LEU A 150 -15.61 -8.18 3.91
N TRP A 151 -14.80 -8.27 4.96
CA TRP A 151 -14.56 -7.20 5.92
C TRP A 151 -13.05 -6.91 5.98
N GLU A 152 -12.66 -5.68 5.68
CA GLU A 152 -11.29 -5.22 5.88
C GLU A 152 -11.05 -4.93 7.37
N VAL A 153 -9.97 -5.50 7.91
CA VAL A 153 -9.57 -5.28 9.30
C VAL A 153 -8.76 -3.99 9.37
N GLN A 154 -9.15 -3.08 10.27
CA GLN A 154 -8.32 -1.94 10.64
C GLN A 154 -8.01 -1.99 12.13
N VAL A 155 -6.75 -2.23 12.46
CA VAL A 155 -6.29 -2.22 13.85
C VAL A 155 -6.05 -0.76 14.25
N SER A 156 -6.84 -0.25 15.20
CA SER A 156 -6.60 1.09 15.73
C SER A 156 -5.42 1.05 16.70
N GLU A 157 -4.35 1.77 16.37
CA GLU A 157 -3.31 2.06 17.34
C GLU A 157 -3.90 3.05 18.36
N SER A 158 -4.36 2.54 19.49
CA SER A 158 -4.72 3.42 20.59
C SER A 158 -3.48 4.24 20.99
N LEU A 159 -3.62 5.57 21.04
CA LEU A 159 -2.64 6.62 21.41
C LEU A 159 -1.94 6.40 22.78
N ARG A 160 -1.35 5.23 23.02
CA ARG A 160 -0.69 4.85 24.28
C ARG A 160 0.74 4.34 24.10
N HIS A 161 1.25 4.22 22.87
CA HIS A 161 2.60 3.72 22.61
C HIS A 161 3.55 4.68 21.89
N MET A 162 3.18 5.94 21.67
CA MET A 162 4.16 7.03 21.51
C MET A 162 4.82 7.38 22.86
N ARG A 163 5.36 6.37 23.56
CA ARG A 163 6.39 6.63 24.58
C ARG A 163 7.67 6.88 23.81
N HIS A 164 8.15 8.12 23.90
CA HIS A 164 9.48 8.55 23.49
C HIS A 164 10.53 7.45 23.71
N PRO A 165 11.46 7.21 22.77
CA PRO A 165 12.66 6.47 23.11
C PRO A 165 13.33 7.24 24.26
N SER A 166 13.34 6.61 25.42
CA SER A 166 13.99 7.13 26.61
C SER A 166 15.47 7.26 26.28
N ASN A 167 16.04 8.41 26.62
CA ASN A 167 17.47 8.68 26.62
C ASN A 167 18.25 7.44 27.07
N VAL A 168 19.08 6.90 26.17
CA VAL A 168 20.20 6.06 26.56
C VAL A 168 21.40 6.98 26.64
N VAL A 169 21.96 7.01 27.85
CA VAL A 169 23.15 7.76 28.30
C VAL A 169 24.35 7.50 27.40
#